data_AF-A0A941LKZ1-F1
#
_entry.id   AF-A0A941LKZ1-F1
#
_cell.length_a   1.000
_cell.length_b   1.000
_cell.length_c   1.000
_cell.angle_alpha   90.00
_cell.angle_beta   90.00
_cell.angle_gamma   90.00
#
_symmetry.space_group_name_H-M   'P 1'
#
loop_
_entity.id
_entity.type
_entity.pdbx_description
1 polymer ?
#
loop_
_entity_poly.entity_id
_entity_poly.type
_entity_poly.pdbx_seq_one_letter_code
_entity_poly.pdbx_strand_id
1 'polypeptide(L)'
;MKMMNRGRSQRFARPLTLAVLLLLANDSWGRGIEYQETDTLPFVENILFTTSHVGFVSEDGRLFALERTTERVEQLDVELFAQQFPKPWPPKPFDPYSYDPRILRASSGQEFAQVPGVCDEGVYTDHEIRYQQRRFPDVLKPCTTVSAIEIVGNQVWFGTLQHSEAGEESAEGVIVQAVDKKQKLATITVKSGLTGWPILMLREDPVTHTIWVATDRGLNQIDRQFRVIWTRYWHEDFDSSTGRSRISLIPTRHSSNAFAVLGRELGVQDWQAYGQAVRTIPSTLAGRGVFKDFQWLLYDTHMSGTPLGQSYFPHELNGLVPFVIQAAESPNPKLHSFGLSNICKFDDARVRAFVKTLASKTSVDSADRYVIADCLERWARPTRFVR
;
A
#
# COMPACT_ATOMS: atom_id res chain seq x y z
N MET A 1 62.43 -30.97 26.86
CA MET A 1 61.25 -31.55 27.55
C MET A 1 60.54 -30.43 28.33
N LYS A 2 59.55 -29.77 27.71
CA LYS A 2 58.52 -28.95 28.38
C LYS A 2 57.46 -28.62 27.33
N MET A 3 56.34 -29.34 27.41
CA MET A 3 55.16 -29.14 26.56
C MET A 3 54.40 -27.91 27.04
N MET A 4 54.15 -26.95 26.15
CA MET A 4 53.15 -25.89 26.38
C MET A 4 51.87 -26.27 25.65
N ASN A 5 50.82 -26.43 26.45
CA ASN A 5 49.48 -26.83 26.07
C ASN A 5 48.73 -25.59 25.51
N ARG A 6 48.27 -25.65 24.25
CA ARG A 6 47.47 -24.58 23.63
C ARG A 6 45.99 -24.84 23.94
N GLY A 7 45.38 -23.93 24.71
CA GLY A 7 43.95 -23.89 24.96
C GLY A 7 43.16 -23.59 23.69
N ARG A 8 42.16 -24.43 23.38
CA ARG A 8 41.16 -24.22 22.35
C ARG A 8 40.17 -23.14 22.80
N SER A 9 40.10 -22.04 22.06
CA SER A 9 39.02 -21.06 22.12
C SER A 9 37.79 -21.64 21.40
N GLN A 10 36.75 -22.00 22.16
CA GLN A 10 35.41 -22.21 21.61
C GLN A 10 34.75 -20.84 21.42
N ARG A 11 34.62 -20.41 20.17
CA ARG A 11 33.81 -19.23 19.81
C ARG A 11 32.34 -19.66 19.76
N PHE A 12 31.56 -19.13 20.69
CA PHE A 12 30.10 -19.13 20.63
C PHE A 12 29.65 -18.31 19.41
N ALA A 13 29.06 -18.96 18.42
CA ALA A 13 28.23 -18.29 17.43
C ALA A 13 26.93 -17.86 18.12
N ARG A 14 26.73 -16.56 18.30
CA ARG A 14 25.43 -15.99 18.70
C ARG A 14 24.56 -15.78 17.45
N PRO A 15 23.22 -15.93 17.56
CA PRO A 15 22.32 -15.96 16.42
C PRO A 15 22.11 -14.54 15.88
N LEU A 16 22.48 -14.33 14.61
CA LEU A 16 22.18 -13.12 13.85
C LEU A 16 20.76 -13.16 13.23
N THR A 17 19.89 -14.04 13.73
CA THR A 17 18.62 -14.43 13.09
C THR A 17 17.43 -13.59 13.56
N LEU A 18 17.57 -12.78 14.63
CA LEU A 18 16.43 -12.07 15.22
C LEU A 18 16.22 -10.65 14.66
N ALA A 19 17.26 -10.00 14.13
CA ALA A 19 17.15 -8.63 13.59
C ALA A 19 16.49 -8.55 12.20
N VAL A 20 16.52 -9.66 11.44
CA VAL A 20 15.91 -9.73 10.08
C VAL A 20 14.40 -9.90 10.14
N LEU A 21 13.84 -10.45 11.22
CA LEU A 21 12.39 -10.64 11.39
C LEU A 21 11.62 -9.34 11.70
N LEU A 22 12.29 -8.28 12.15
CA LEU A 22 11.65 -6.99 12.46
C LEU A 22 11.58 -6.04 11.26
N LEU A 23 12.46 -6.20 10.26
CA LEU A 23 12.35 -5.47 9.00
C LEU A 23 11.18 -6.01 8.16
N LEU A 24 10.99 -7.34 8.13
CA LEU A 24 9.95 -8.00 7.33
C LEU A 24 8.50 -7.77 7.81
N ALA A 25 8.30 -7.24 9.03
CA ALA A 25 6.96 -6.92 9.55
C ALA A 25 6.54 -5.46 9.26
N ASN A 26 7.48 -4.60 8.86
CA ASN A 26 7.21 -3.21 8.47
C ASN A 26 7.15 -3.00 6.95
N ASP A 27 7.47 -4.01 6.15
CA ASP A 27 7.48 -3.93 4.67
C ASP A 27 6.10 -3.70 4.02
N SER A 28 5.02 -3.56 4.79
CA SER A 28 3.68 -3.30 4.23
C SER A 28 3.22 -1.85 4.31
N TRP A 29 4.06 -0.90 4.74
CA TRP A 29 3.61 0.48 4.96
C TRP A 29 4.44 1.49 4.17
N GLY A 30 3.91 1.84 3.00
CA GLY A 30 4.36 2.95 2.16
C GLY A 30 5.51 2.58 1.25
N ARG A 31 5.29 2.69 -0.06
CA ARG A 31 6.38 2.67 -1.05
C ARG A 31 7.21 3.95 -1.02
N GLY A 32 6.90 4.86 -0.10
CA GLY A 32 7.52 6.15 0.12
C GLY A 32 7.80 6.43 1.58
N ILE A 33 8.65 7.42 1.84
CA ILE A 33 9.00 7.89 3.19
C ILE A 33 7.81 8.58 3.87
N GLU A 34 6.89 9.16 3.09
CA GLU A 34 5.72 9.88 3.58
C GLU A 34 4.42 9.15 3.24
N TYR A 35 3.50 9.13 4.20
CA TYR A 35 2.16 8.59 4.00
C TYR A 35 1.41 9.34 2.90
N GLN A 36 0.83 8.57 1.98
CA GLN A 36 -0.11 9.05 0.99
C GLN A 36 -1.47 8.35 1.19
N GLU A 37 -2.56 9.04 0.89
CA GLU A 37 -3.91 8.47 1.00
C GLU A 37 -4.05 7.15 0.21
N THR A 38 -3.36 7.05 -0.92
CA THR A 38 -3.31 5.89 -1.80
C THR A 38 -2.69 4.66 -1.15
N ASP A 39 -1.90 4.81 -0.09
CA ASP A 39 -1.31 3.69 0.65
C ASP A 39 -2.37 2.83 1.35
N THR A 40 -3.58 3.37 1.56
CA THR A 40 -4.71 2.65 2.17
C THR A 40 -5.61 1.96 1.14
N LEU A 41 -5.48 2.35 -0.13
CA LEU A 41 -6.28 1.81 -1.22
C LEU A 41 -5.71 0.47 -1.69
N PRO A 42 -6.52 -0.37 -2.37
CA PRO A 42 -6.02 -1.62 -2.92
C PRO A 42 -4.88 -1.40 -3.92
N PHE A 43 -3.68 -1.83 -3.55
CA PHE A 43 -2.55 -1.93 -4.47
C PHE A 43 -2.73 -3.19 -5.32
N VAL A 44 -3.26 -3.06 -6.54
CA VAL A 44 -3.62 -4.21 -7.39
C VAL A 44 -2.36 -4.77 -8.07
N GLU A 45 -2.00 -6.01 -7.70
CA GLU A 45 -0.86 -6.74 -8.29
C GLU A 45 -1.27 -7.78 -9.33
N ASN A 46 -2.56 -8.14 -9.40
CA ASN A 46 -3.05 -9.05 -10.43
C ASN A 46 -4.50 -8.77 -10.84
N ILE A 47 -4.81 -9.06 -12.10
CA ILE A 47 -6.15 -8.95 -12.69
C ILE A 47 -6.50 -10.30 -13.35
N LEU A 48 -7.65 -10.85 -12.97
CA LEU A 48 -8.17 -12.14 -13.42
C LEU A 48 -9.47 -11.93 -14.18
N PHE A 49 -9.75 -12.76 -15.16
CA PHE A 49 -10.95 -12.60 -16.00
C PHE A 49 -11.77 -13.88 -16.04
N THR A 50 -13.08 -13.70 -15.91
CA THR A 50 -14.09 -14.66 -16.34
C THR A 50 -15.06 -13.97 -17.28
N THR A 51 -16.01 -14.73 -17.83
CA THR A 51 -17.07 -14.19 -18.69
C THR A 51 -18.01 -13.23 -17.95
N SER A 52 -18.20 -13.40 -16.65
CA SER A 52 -19.14 -12.58 -15.85
C SER A 52 -18.44 -11.60 -14.92
N HIS A 53 -17.16 -11.80 -14.60
CA HIS A 53 -16.46 -10.98 -13.60
C HIS A 53 -15.01 -10.66 -13.97
N VAL A 54 -14.49 -9.63 -13.30
CA VAL A 54 -13.07 -9.28 -13.26
C VAL A 54 -12.59 -9.34 -11.81
N GLY A 55 -11.55 -10.13 -11.55
CA GLY A 55 -10.97 -10.33 -10.24
C GLY A 55 -9.73 -9.46 -10.05
N PHE A 56 -9.56 -8.88 -8.86
CA PHE A 56 -8.38 -8.10 -8.49
C PHE A 56 -7.74 -8.70 -7.24
N VAL A 57 -6.44 -8.95 -7.31
CA VAL A 57 -5.63 -9.41 -6.18
C VAL A 57 -4.78 -8.23 -5.74
N SER A 58 -4.90 -7.84 -4.47
CA SER A 58 -4.08 -6.78 -3.89
C SER A 58 -2.84 -7.33 -3.19
N GLU A 59 -1.76 -6.55 -3.19
CA GLU A 59 -0.49 -6.87 -2.50
C GLU A 59 -0.69 -7.16 -0.99
N ASP A 60 -1.66 -6.51 -0.35
CA ASP A 60 -1.98 -6.73 1.07
C ASP A 60 -2.90 -7.94 1.32
N GLY A 61 -3.23 -8.71 0.28
CA GLY A 61 -4.04 -9.91 0.34
C GLY A 61 -5.55 -9.68 0.21
N ARG A 62 -6.03 -8.43 0.06
CA ARG A 62 -7.44 -8.18 -0.26
C ARG A 62 -7.78 -8.71 -1.66
N LEU A 63 -8.95 -9.35 -1.78
CA LEU A 63 -9.43 -9.98 -3.01
C LEU A 63 -10.77 -9.35 -3.41
N PHE A 64 -10.88 -8.87 -4.64
CA PHE A 64 -12.08 -8.18 -5.11
C PHE A 64 -12.62 -8.80 -6.39
N ALA A 65 -13.93 -8.94 -6.51
CA ALA A 65 -14.61 -9.30 -7.74
C ALA A 65 -15.51 -8.16 -8.21
N LEU A 66 -15.36 -7.75 -9.46
CA LEU A 66 -16.23 -6.83 -10.16
C LEU A 66 -17.15 -7.60 -11.10
N GLU A 67 -18.45 -7.50 -10.89
CA GLU A 67 -19.45 -8.04 -11.81
C GLU A 67 -19.55 -7.15 -13.05
N ARG A 68 -19.40 -7.72 -14.24
CA ARG A 68 -19.31 -6.96 -15.50
C ARG A 68 -20.61 -6.24 -15.88
N THR A 69 -21.75 -6.81 -15.52
CA THR A 69 -23.09 -6.30 -15.89
C THR A 69 -23.53 -5.15 -15.00
N THR A 70 -23.31 -5.26 -13.70
CA THR A 70 -23.73 -4.27 -12.71
C THR A 70 -22.61 -3.29 -12.36
N GLU A 71 -21.37 -3.61 -12.73
CA GLU A 71 -20.15 -2.91 -12.33
C GLU A 71 -20.00 -2.78 -10.80
N ARG A 72 -20.65 -3.67 -10.06
CA ARG A 72 -20.54 -3.71 -8.60
C ARG A 72 -19.27 -4.49 -8.22
N VAL A 73 -18.48 -3.88 -7.34
CA VAL A 73 -17.33 -4.54 -6.71
C VAL A 73 -17.70 -5.09 -5.34
N GLU A 74 -17.21 -6.29 -5.08
CA GLU A 74 -17.33 -6.97 -3.79
C GLU A 74 -15.96 -7.47 -3.35
N GLN A 75 -15.64 -7.28 -2.07
CA GLN A 75 -14.47 -7.91 -1.46
C GLN A 75 -14.87 -9.32 -1.03
N LEU A 76 -14.11 -10.31 -1.47
CA LEU A 76 -14.37 -11.73 -1.21
C LEU A 76 -13.35 -12.29 -0.23
N ASP A 77 -13.74 -13.34 0.49
CA ASP A 77 -12.77 -14.21 1.16
C ASP A 77 -12.01 -15.09 0.16
N VAL A 78 -10.99 -15.78 0.65
CA VAL A 78 -10.08 -16.58 -0.20
C VAL A 78 -10.82 -17.73 -0.86
N GLU A 79 -11.75 -18.38 -0.15
CA GLU A 79 -12.52 -19.52 -0.62
C GLU A 79 -13.48 -19.14 -1.76
N LEU A 80 -14.28 -18.09 -1.58
CA LEU A 80 -15.22 -17.58 -2.59
C LEU A 80 -14.47 -17.05 -3.80
N PHE A 81 -13.38 -16.31 -3.59
CA PHE A 81 -12.56 -15.83 -4.69
C PHE A 81 -11.95 -16.98 -5.51
N ALA A 82 -11.46 -18.03 -4.86
CA ALA A 82 -10.90 -19.20 -5.54
C ALA A 82 -11.95 -20.02 -6.29
N GLN A 83 -13.21 -20.06 -5.82
CA GLN A 83 -14.32 -20.67 -6.54
C GLN A 83 -14.66 -19.89 -7.83
N GLN A 84 -14.60 -18.56 -7.74
CA GLN A 84 -14.92 -17.68 -8.87
C GLN A 84 -13.77 -17.55 -9.88
N PHE A 85 -12.53 -17.60 -9.40
CA PHE A 85 -11.31 -17.53 -10.19
C PHE A 85 -10.42 -18.73 -9.87
N PRO A 86 -10.66 -19.90 -10.47
CA PRO A 86 -9.90 -21.11 -10.17
C PRO A 86 -8.43 -20.98 -10.61
N LYS A 87 -7.54 -21.62 -9.85
CA LYS A 87 -6.10 -21.72 -10.15
C LYS A 87 -5.83 -22.62 -11.37
N PRO A 88 -4.66 -22.48 -12.04
CA PRO A 88 -3.57 -21.56 -11.73
C PRO A 88 -3.86 -20.13 -12.16
N TRP A 89 -3.51 -19.16 -11.31
CA TRP A 89 -3.53 -17.76 -11.68
C TRP A 89 -2.29 -17.44 -12.53
N PRO A 90 -2.37 -16.45 -13.44
CA PRO A 90 -1.19 -15.96 -14.13
C PRO A 90 -0.14 -15.53 -13.10
N PRO A 91 1.16 -15.77 -13.39
CA PRO A 91 2.24 -15.39 -12.49
C PRO A 91 2.17 -13.88 -12.22
N LYS A 92 2.72 -13.47 -11.07
CA LYS A 92 2.82 -12.04 -10.77
C LYS A 92 3.51 -11.33 -11.93
N PRO A 93 2.98 -10.17 -12.36
CA PRO A 93 3.49 -9.41 -13.50
C PRO A 93 4.95 -8.97 -13.29
N PHE A 94 5.41 -8.90 -12.05
CA PHE A 94 6.78 -8.57 -11.67
C PHE A 94 7.17 -9.27 -10.35
N ASP A 95 8.48 -9.42 -10.13
CA ASP A 95 9.05 -9.88 -8.86
C ASP A 95 9.06 -8.72 -7.83
N PRO A 96 9.07 -8.98 -6.51
CA PRO A 96 8.99 -7.94 -5.47
C PRO A 96 10.04 -6.83 -5.67
N TYR A 97 9.72 -5.62 -5.21
CA TYR A 97 10.55 -4.44 -5.43
C TYR A 97 11.98 -4.63 -4.91
N SER A 98 12.94 -4.59 -5.83
CA SER A 98 14.33 -4.30 -5.52
C SER A 98 14.94 -3.46 -6.64
N TYR A 99 16.05 -2.79 -6.36
CA TYR A 99 16.85 -2.09 -7.36
C TYR A 99 17.59 -3.05 -8.31
N ASP A 100 17.43 -4.36 -8.12
CA ASP A 100 18.05 -5.38 -8.95
C ASP A 100 17.31 -5.56 -10.28
N PRO A 101 17.95 -6.22 -11.26
CA PRO A 101 17.26 -6.65 -12.47
C PRO A 101 16.00 -7.46 -12.13
N ARG A 102 14.85 -7.06 -12.68
CA ARG A 102 13.55 -7.71 -12.45
C ARG A 102 12.96 -8.31 -13.72
N ILE A 103 12.12 -9.33 -13.56
CA ILE A 103 11.41 -9.94 -14.68
C ILE A 103 9.98 -9.40 -14.74
N LEU A 104 9.65 -8.75 -15.86
CA LEU A 104 8.30 -8.32 -16.21
C LEU A 104 7.62 -9.39 -17.08
N ARG A 105 6.36 -9.73 -16.80
CA ARG A 105 5.64 -10.82 -17.45
C ARG A 105 4.33 -10.35 -18.10
N ALA A 106 4.25 -10.46 -19.41
CA ALA A 106 3.03 -10.25 -20.18
C ALA A 106 2.05 -11.42 -20.00
N SER A 107 0.77 -11.23 -20.31
CA SER A 107 -0.25 -12.28 -20.20
C SER A 107 0.02 -13.46 -21.14
N SER A 108 0.75 -13.22 -22.24
CA SER A 108 1.22 -14.22 -23.19
C SER A 108 2.31 -15.15 -22.62
N GLY A 109 2.81 -14.89 -21.41
CA GLY A 109 3.94 -15.60 -20.81
C GLY A 109 5.31 -15.11 -21.28
N GLN A 110 5.36 -14.09 -22.15
CA GLN A 110 6.61 -13.46 -22.56
C GLN A 110 7.22 -12.67 -21.41
N GLU A 111 8.53 -12.85 -21.20
CA GLU A 111 9.29 -12.25 -20.12
C GLU A 111 10.27 -11.19 -20.63
N PHE A 112 10.36 -10.09 -19.90
CA PHE A 112 11.29 -8.99 -20.15
C PHE A 112 12.12 -8.77 -18.90
N ALA A 113 13.45 -8.85 -19.01
CA ALA A 113 14.32 -8.44 -17.93
C ALA A 113 14.47 -6.92 -17.96
N GLN A 114 14.38 -6.27 -16.82
CA GLN A 114 14.54 -4.82 -16.70
C GLN A 114 15.53 -4.46 -15.61
N VAL A 115 16.47 -3.56 -15.92
CA VAL A 115 17.17 -2.75 -14.92
C VAL A 115 16.39 -1.43 -14.76
N PRO A 116 15.83 -1.13 -13.57
CA PRO A 116 15.07 0.10 -13.35
C PRO A 116 15.90 1.37 -13.63
N GLY A 117 15.24 2.41 -14.14
CA GLY A 117 15.82 3.75 -14.22
C GLY A 117 15.65 4.50 -12.90
N VAL A 118 16.65 5.29 -12.53
CA VAL A 118 16.67 6.07 -11.28
C VAL A 118 17.21 7.47 -11.58
N CYS A 119 16.45 8.50 -11.20
CA CYS A 119 16.85 9.89 -11.35
C CYS A 119 16.54 10.67 -10.09
N ASP A 120 17.49 10.61 -9.17
CA ASP A 120 17.30 11.07 -7.81
C ASP A 120 18.64 11.41 -7.15
N GLU A 121 18.67 12.41 -6.26
CA GLU A 121 19.88 12.89 -5.57
C GLU A 121 21.13 13.13 -6.47
N GLY A 122 20.92 13.45 -7.75
CA GLY A 122 22.02 13.61 -8.72
C GLY A 122 22.56 12.29 -9.29
N VAL A 123 21.99 11.15 -8.93
CA VAL A 123 22.13 9.88 -9.66
C VAL A 123 21.22 9.93 -10.88
N TYR A 124 21.77 9.59 -12.04
CA TYR A 124 21.03 9.49 -13.29
C TYR A 124 21.38 8.17 -13.97
N THR A 125 20.48 7.20 -13.83
CA THR A 125 20.62 5.88 -14.43
C THR A 125 19.46 5.65 -15.39
N ASP A 126 19.80 5.47 -16.68
CA ASP A 126 18.83 5.05 -17.69
C ASP A 126 18.33 3.64 -17.37
N HIS A 127 17.05 3.39 -17.64
CA HIS A 127 16.52 2.03 -17.59
C HIS A 127 17.10 1.19 -18.75
N GLU A 128 17.12 -0.12 -18.54
CA GLU A 128 17.42 -1.08 -19.60
C GLU A 128 16.36 -2.16 -19.63
N ILE A 129 15.72 -2.37 -20.78
CA ILE A 129 14.78 -3.48 -21.00
C ILE A 129 15.45 -4.49 -21.93
N ARG A 130 15.34 -5.78 -21.61
CA ARG A 130 15.82 -6.89 -22.43
C ARG A 130 14.70 -7.89 -22.70
N TYR A 131 14.59 -8.29 -23.97
CA TYR A 131 13.73 -9.39 -24.40
C TYR A 131 14.61 -10.47 -25.02
N GLN A 132 14.47 -11.71 -24.56
CA GLN A 132 15.32 -12.83 -25.01
C GLN A 132 16.82 -12.50 -24.92
N GLN A 133 17.23 -11.91 -23.79
CA GLN A 133 18.61 -11.46 -23.50
C GLN A 133 19.16 -10.35 -24.41
N ARG A 134 18.37 -9.82 -25.34
CA ARG A 134 18.76 -8.70 -26.21
C ARG A 134 18.13 -7.42 -25.71
N ARG A 135 18.87 -6.30 -25.79
CA ARG A 135 18.32 -4.98 -25.49
C ARG A 135 17.09 -4.72 -26.36
N PHE A 136 15.97 -4.45 -25.71
CA PHE A 136 14.72 -4.11 -26.37
C PHE A 136 14.74 -2.60 -26.71
N PRO A 137 14.45 -2.20 -27.96
CA PRO A 137 14.54 -0.81 -28.36
C PRO A 137 13.27 -0.05 -27.96
N ASP A 138 13.15 0.29 -26.68
CA ASP A 138 11.99 1.03 -26.17
C ASP A 138 12.06 2.54 -26.49
N VAL A 139 10.89 3.19 -26.45
CA VAL A 139 10.67 4.63 -26.70
C VAL A 139 10.55 5.46 -25.40
N LEU A 140 10.78 4.85 -24.24
CA LEU A 140 10.57 5.52 -22.96
C LEU A 140 11.64 6.57 -22.73
N LYS A 141 11.29 7.59 -21.95
CA LYS A 141 12.27 8.59 -21.53
C LYS A 141 13.28 7.96 -20.57
N PRO A 142 14.50 8.52 -20.50
CA PRO A 142 15.37 8.27 -19.35
C PRO A 142 14.63 8.40 -18.03
N CYS A 143 15.12 7.73 -16.98
CA CYS A 143 14.50 7.71 -15.64
C CYS A 143 13.16 6.98 -15.54
N THR A 144 12.56 6.56 -16.66
CA THR A 144 11.25 5.91 -16.65
C THR A 144 11.43 4.42 -16.41
N THR A 145 10.76 3.92 -15.40
CA THR A 145 10.78 2.51 -15.03
C THR A 145 9.46 1.86 -15.47
N VAL A 146 9.52 0.69 -16.12
CA VAL A 146 8.31 -0.07 -16.53
C VAL A 146 7.84 -0.92 -15.37
N SER A 147 6.73 -0.54 -14.76
CA SER A 147 6.08 -1.24 -13.65
C SER A 147 5.16 -2.37 -14.11
N ALA A 148 4.60 -2.28 -15.31
CA ALA A 148 3.75 -3.32 -15.88
C ALA A 148 3.97 -3.43 -17.39
N ILE A 149 3.86 -4.65 -17.94
CA ILE A 149 3.99 -4.89 -19.37
C ILE A 149 2.87 -5.79 -19.88
N GLU A 150 2.36 -5.47 -21.06
CA GLU A 150 1.41 -6.32 -21.79
C GLU A 150 1.72 -6.35 -23.28
N ILE A 151 1.50 -7.50 -23.93
CA ILE A 151 1.71 -7.67 -25.38
C ILE A 151 0.39 -7.98 -26.04
N VAL A 152 0.07 -7.16 -27.04
CA VAL A 152 -1.21 -7.21 -27.75
C VAL A 152 -0.94 -7.15 -29.24
N GLY A 153 -1.07 -8.29 -29.91
CA GLY A 153 -0.73 -8.40 -31.33
C GLY A 153 0.72 -7.93 -31.58
N ASN A 154 0.90 -6.90 -32.41
CA ASN A 154 2.21 -6.29 -32.69
C ASN A 154 2.51 -5.05 -31.82
N GLN A 155 1.88 -4.93 -30.64
CA GLN A 155 2.04 -3.80 -29.73
C GLN A 155 2.58 -4.26 -28.38
N VAL A 156 3.49 -3.46 -27.81
CA VAL A 156 3.89 -3.55 -26.40
C VAL A 156 3.30 -2.36 -25.67
N TRP A 157 2.67 -2.65 -24.54
CA TRP A 157 2.08 -1.67 -23.63
C TRP A 157 2.93 -1.62 -22.37
N PHE A 158 3.47 -0.44 -22.07
CA PHE A 158 4.26 -0.17 -20.89
C PHE A 158 3.46 0.64 -19.90
N GLY A 159 3.23 0.10 -18.72
CA GLY A 159 2.83 0.85 -17.53
C GLY A 159 4.11 1.40 -16.90
N THR A 160 4.11 2.69 -16.57
CA THR A 160 5.33 3.38 -16.14
C THR A 160 5.19 3.98 -14.75
N LEU A 161 6.35 4.12 -14.10
CA LEU A 161 6.56 4.88 -12.86
C LEU A 161 7.94 5.53 -12.87
N GLN A 162 8.16 6.45 -11.93
CA GLN A 162 9.48 7.00 -11.62
C GLN A 162 9.82 6.66 -10.17
N HIS A 163 11.08 6.36 -9.90
CA HIS A 163 11.60 6.20 -8.55
C HIS A 163 12.15 7.53 -8.02
N SER A 164 11.82 7.86 -6.77
CA SER A 164 12.39 8.95 -5.99
C SER A 164 12.61 8.54 -4.53
N GLU A 165 13.29 9.38 -3.75
CA GLU A 165 13.47 9.23 -2.30
C GLU A 165 12.12 9.10 -1.60
N ALA A 166 11.14 9.88 -2.06
CA ALA A 166 9.78 9.88 -1.53
C ALA A 166 8.96 8.68 -2.00
N GLY A 167 9.55 7.77 -2.79
CA GLY A 167 8.95 6.51 -3.21
C GLY A 167 8.68 6.43 -4.70
N GLU A 168 7.45 6.02 -5.04
CA GLU A 168 7.01 5.91 -6.43
C GLU A 168 6.23 7.13 -6.86
N GLU A 169 6.64 7.70 -7.99
CA GLU A 169 6.04 8.90 -8.55
C GLU A 169 5.48 8.69 -9.96
N SER A 170 4.76 9.72 -10.44
CA SER A 170 4.29 9.78 -11.81
C SER A 170 5.46 9.74 -12.80
N ALA A 171 5.35 8.86 -13.80
CA ALA A 171 6.14 8.96 -15.03
C ALA A 171 5.24 9.28 -16.23
N GLU A 172 5.31 8.49 -17.29
CA GLU A 172 4.67 8.78 -18.57
C GLU A 172 3.23 8.22 -18.70
N GLY A 173 2.74 7.50 -17.70
CA GLY A 173 1.45 6.80 -17.73
C GLY A 173 1.55 5.47 -18.46
N VAL A 174 0.66 5.23 -19.42
CA VAL A 174 0.72 4.06 -20.31
C VAL A 174 1.29 4.47 -21.66
N ILE A 175 2.38 3.82 -22.07
CA ILE A 175 3.02 4.02 -23.37
C ILE A 175 2.78 2.80 -24.25
N VAL A 176 2.28 3.03 -25.47
CA VAL A 176 2.09 1.96 -26.45
C VAL A 176 3.11 2.12 -27.56
N GLN A 177 3.80 1.04 -27.89
CA GLN A 177 4.83 0.99 -28.92
C GLN A 177 4.60 -0.21 -29.85
N ALA A 178 5.00 -0.10 -31.12
CA ALA A 178 5.15 -1.28 -31.97
C ALA A 178 6.25 -2.22 -31.42
N VAL A 179 6.04 -3.54 -31.44
CA VAL A 179 7.03 -4.52 -30.92
C VAL A 179 8.31 -4.51 -31.76
N ASP A 180 8.17 -4.43 -33.08
CA ASP A 180 9.22 -4.59 -34.07
C ASP A 180 10.00 -3.30 -34.38
N LYS A 181 9.52 -2.16 -33.88
CA LYS A 181 10.06 -0.83 -34.20
C LYS A 181 10.09 0.04 -32.96
N LYS A 182 11.09 0.91 -32.88
CA LYS A 182 11.13 2.01 -31.90
C LYS A 182 10.16 3.14 -32.32
N GLN A 183 8.88 2.80 -32.45
CA GLN A 183 7.81 3.71 -32.87
C GLN A 183 6.74 3.74 -31.79
N LYS A 184 6.61 4.90 -31.14
CA LYS A 184 5.54 5.18 -30.19
C LYS A 184 4.22 5.34 -30.94
N LEU A 185 3.21 4.60 -30.52
CA LEU A 185 1.85 4.62 -31.07
C LEU A 185 0.92 5.51 -30.25
N ALA A 186 1.03 5.47 -28.92
CA ALA A 186 0.20 6.27 -28.03
C ALA A 186 0.88 6.58 -26.69
N THR A 187 0.39 7.64 -26.04
CA THR A 187 0.67 7.98 -24.65
C THR A 187 -0.67 8.27 -23.98
N ILE A 188 -1.01 7.51 -22.94
CA ILE A 188 -2.28 7.58 -22.23
C ILE A 188 -1.98 7.99 -20.79
N THR A 189 -2.58 9.09 -20.35
CA THR A 189 -2.27 9.73 -19.07
C THR A 189 -3.54 10.04 -18.29
N VAL A 190 -3.44 10.69 -17.13
CA VAL A 190 -4.62 11.21 -16.44
C VAL A 190 -5.41 12.22 -17.28
N LYS A 191 -4.76 12.96 -18.18
CA LYS A 191 -5.45 13.86 -19.12
C LYS A 191 -6.30 13.10 -20.13
N SER A 192 -5.98 11.82 -20.35
CA SER A 192 -6.75 10.89 -21.18
C SER A 192 -7.84 10.16 -20.39
N GLY A 193 -7.91 10.32 -19.06
CA GLY A 193 -8.91 9.68 -18.19
C GLY A 193 -8.39 8.61 -17.23
N LEU A 194 -7.07 8.37 -17.16
CA LEU A 194 -6.50 7.44 -16.16
C LEU A 194 -6.80 7.91 -14.72
N THR A 195 -7.00 6.97 -13.80
CA THR A 195 -7.31 7.27 -12.39
C THR A 195 -6.16 7.88 -11.61
N GLY A 196 -4.92 7.59 -12.01
CA GLY A 196 -3.74 8.05 -11.28
C GLY A 196 -2.44 7.49 -11.84
N TRP A 197 -1.44 7.45 -10.96
CA TRP A 197 -0.08 6.96 -11.17
C TRP A 197 0.51 6.56 -9.82
N PRO A 198 1.44 5.59 -9.75
CA PRO A 198 2.00 4.82 -10.85
C PRO A 198 0.99 3.85 -11.49
N ILE A 199 1.35 3.30 -12.66
CA ILE A 199 0.61 2.19 -13.27
C ILE A 199 1.03 0.90 -12.58
N LEU A 200 0.12 0.24 -11.86
CA LEU A 200 0.45 -0.94 -11.06
C LEU A 200 0.35 -2.23 -11.87
N MET A 201 -0.63 -2.28 -12.77
CA MET A 201 -0.93 -3.48 -13.55
C MET A 201 -1.54 -3.14 -14.91
N LEU A 202 -1.17 -3.95 -15.92
CA LEU A 202 -1.73 -3.95 -17.27
C LEU A 202 -2.09 -5.38 -17.65
N ARG A 203 -3.33 -5.61 -18.08
CA ARG A 203 -3.77 -6.91 -18.60
C ARG A 203 -4.78 -6.76 -19.72
N GLU A 204 -4.63 -7.54 -20.78
CA GLU A 204 -5.70 -7.70 -21.77
C GLU A 204 -6.80 -8.60 -21.20
N ASP A 205 -8.04 -8.13 -21.32
CA ASP A 205 -9.23 -8.93 -21.07
C ASP A 205 -9.49 -9.89 -22.25
N PRO A 206 -9.42 -11.21 -22.07
CA PRO A 206 -9.65 -12.15 -23.16
C PRO A 206 -11.12 -12.19 -23.62
N VAL A 207 -12.05 -11.61 -22.86
CA VAL A 207 -13.49 -11.61 -23.18
C VAL A 207 -13.87 -10.39 -24.03
N THR A 208 -13.38 -9.21 -23.65
CA THR A 208 -13.76 -7.93 -24.29
C THR A 208 -12.66 -7.35 -25.17
N HIS A 209 -11.44 -7.89 -25.11
CA HIS A 209 -10.23 -7.38 -25.76
C HIS A 209 -9.86 -5.93 -25.40
N THR A 210 -10.37 -5.45 -24.26
CA THR A 210 -9.96 -4.17 -23.67
C THR A 210 -8.74 -4.36 -22.78
N ILE A 211 -7.91 -3.34 -22.66
CA ILE A 211 -6.78 -3.33 -21.72
C ILE A 211 -7.28 -2.80 -20.39
N TRP A 212 -7.18 -3.62 -19.35
CA TRP A 212 -7.37 -3.19 -17.98
C TRP A 212 -6.10 -2.60 -17.43
N VAL A 213 -6.24 -1.46 -16.78
CA VAL A 213 -5.16 -0.75 -16.12
C VAL A 213 -5.56 -0.55 -14.66
N ALA A 214 -4.69 -0.95 -13.75
CA ALA A 214 -4.79 -0.54 -12.36
C ALA A 214 -3.75 0.54 -12.06
N THR A 215 -4.16 1.59 -11.36
CA THR A 215 -3.28 2.61 -10.80
C THR A 215 -3.39 2.58 -9.27
N ASP A 216 -2.55 3.34 -8.59
CA ASP A 216 -2.63 3.69 -7.16
C ASP A 216 -4.03 4.12 -6.65
N ARG A 217 -4.91 4.61 -7.53
CA ARG A 217 -6.19 5.24 -7.18
C ARG A 217 -7.41 4.50 -7.67
N GLY A 218 -7.26 3.54 -8.57
CA GLY A 218 -8.41 2.93 -9.21
C GLY A 218 -8.08 2.13 -10.44
N LEU A 219 -9.08 2.01 -11.30
CA LEU A 219 -9.10 1.13 -12.45
C LEU A 219 -9.58 1.86 -13.70
N ASN A 220 -9.02 1.48 -14.84
CA ASN A 220 -9.43 1.94 -16.15
C ASN A 220 -9.58 0.77 -17.12
N GLN A 221 -10.46 0.93 -18.11
CA GLN A 221 -10.46 0.13 -19.33
C GLN A 221 -10.09 1.01 -20.52
N ILE A 222 -9.23 0.47 -21.38
CA ILE A 222 -8.75 1.13 -22.58
C ILE A 222 -9.12 0.26 -23.79
N ASP A 223 -9.72 0.86 -24.81
CA ASP A 223 -10.02 0.16 -26.06
C ASP A 223 -8.77 0.01 -26.95
N ARG A 224 -8.92 -0.72 -28.06
CA ARG A 224 -7.84 -0.94 -29.04
C ARG A 224 -7.47 0.32 -29.84
N GLN A 225 -8.22 1.41 -29.69
CA GLN A 225 -7.94 2.73 -30.27
C GLN A 225 -7.27 3.65 -29.24
N PHE A 226 -6.78 3.11 -28.12
CA PHE A 226 -6.06 3.83 -27.07
C PHE A 226 -6.92 4.85 -26.31
N ARG A 227 -8.26 4.68 -26.33
CA ARG A 227 -9.19 5.55 -25.60
C ARG A 227 -9.55 4.90 -24.27
N VAL A 228 -9.50 5.68 -23.19
CA VAL A 228 -10.05 5.27 -21.90
C VAL A 228 -11.57 5.30 -22.01
N ILE A 229 -12.21 4.13 -21.95
CA ILE A 229 -13.66 3.97 -22.14
C ILE A 229 -14.41 3.75 -20.82
N TRP A 230 -13.67 3.44 -19.75
CA TRP A 230 -14.23 3.24 -18.42
C TRP A 230 -13.18 3.63 -17.36
N THR A 231 -13.64 4.27 -16.29
CA THR A 231 -12.82 4.79 -15.20
C THR A 231 -13.60 4.67 -13.88
N ARG A 232 -12.98 4.05 -12.87
CA ARG A 232 -13.52 4.03 -11.50
C ARG A 232 -12.41 4.16 -10.47
N TYR A 233 -12.66 4.95 -9.44
CA TYR A 233 -11.74 5.19 -8.33
C TYR A 233 -12.07 4.29 -7.15
N TRP A 234 -11.04 3.76 -6.49
CA TRP A 234 -11.21 3.13 -5.19
C TRP A 234 -11.69 4.15 -4.17
N HIS A 235 -12.65 3.76 -3.35
CA HIS A 235 -13.18 4.59 -2.28
C HIS A 235 -13.62 3.71 -1.11
N GLU A 236 -13.13 4.02 0.09
CA GLU A 236 -13.49 3.34 1.32
C GLU A 236 -14.40 4.23 2.17
N ASP A 237 -15.57 3.71 2.56
CA ASP A 237 -16.54 4.39 3.43
C ASP A 237 -17.28 3.38 4.31
N PHE A 238 -18.14 3.85 5.22
CA PHE A 238 -19.03 2.99 5.98
C PHE A 238 -20.16 2.45 5.10
N ASP A 239 -20.32 1.14 5.08
CA ASP A 239 -21.50 0.50 4.50
C ASP A 239 -22.74 0.88 5.31
N SER A 240 -23.74 1.48 4.66
CA SER A 240 -24.93 2.02 5.33
C SER A 240 -25.79 0.95 6.00
N SER A 241 -25.69 -0.31 5.58
CA SER A 241 -26.48 -1.43 6.11
C SER A 241 -25.81 -2.10 7.30
N THR A 242 -24.48 -2.21 7.29
CA THR A 242 -23.72 -2.93 8.33
C THR A 242 -22.96 -2.02 9.29
N GLY A 243 -22.74 -0.75 8.92
CA GLY A 243 -21.89 0.19 9.64
C GLY A 243 -20.40 -0.18 9.61
N ARG A 244 -20.00 -1.15 8.79
CA ARG A 244 -18.61 -1.61 8.65
C ARG A 244 -17.89 -0.83 7.56
N SER A 245 -16.56 -0.78 7.62
CA SER A 245 -15.79 -0.26 6.48
C SER A 245 -16.00 -1.12 5.23
N ARG A 246 -16.16 -0.48 4.09
CA ARG A 246 -16.34 -1.10 2.79
C ARG A 246 -15.60 -0.31 1.71
N ILE A 247 -14.86 -1.05 0.89
CA ILE A 247 -14.22 -0.53 -0.31
C ILE A 247 -15.17 -0.71 -1.49
N SER A 248 -15.23 0.31 -2.33
CA SER A 248 -16.08 0.39 -3.51
C SER A 248 -15.33 1.05 -4.67
N LEU A 249 -15.94 0.98 -5.86
CA LEU A 249 -15.49 1.66 -7.06
C LEU A 249 -16.50 2.73 -7.44
N ILE A 250 -16.07 3.99 -7.47
CA ILE A 250 -16.93 5.15 -7.75
C ILE A 250 -16.48 5.89 -9.02
N PRO A 251 -17.38 6.57 -9.76
CA PRO A 251 -17.05 7.20 -11.04
C PRO A 251 -16.20 8.47 -10.91
N THR A 252 -16.20 9.11 -9.75
CA THR A 252 -15.49 10.37 -9.46
C THR A 252 -14.47 10.16 -8.36
N ARG A 253 -13.35 10.86 -8.42
CA ARG A 253 -12.33 10.79 -7.37
C ARG A 253 -12.86 11.43 -6.08
N HIS A 254 -13.00 10.64 -5.02
CA HIS A 254 -13.32 11.11 -3.68
C HIS A 254 -12.28 10.56 -2.71
N SER A 255 -11.97 11.34 -1.68
CA SER A 255 -11.17 10.81 -0.58
C SER A 255 -11.95 9.76 0.21
N SER A 256 -11.25 8.75 0.72
CA SER A 256 -11.83 7.74 1.59
C SER A 256 -12.20 8.34 2.94
N ASN A 257 -13.21 7.76 3.59
CA ASN A 257 -13.58 8.12 4.96
C ASN A 257 -12.51 7.62 5.93
N ALA A 258 -11.77 8.55 6.54
CA ALA A 258 -10.67 8.23 7.43
C ALA A 258 -11.06 7.31 8.60
N PHE A 259 -12.28 7.41 9.12
CA PHE A 259 -12.72 6.52 10.21
C PHE A 259 -13.10 5.13 9.71
N ALA A 260 -13.61 4.99 8.49
CA ALA A 260 -13.82 3.68 7.89
C ALA A 260 -12.46 2.96 7.72
N VAL A 261 -11.49 3.67 7.14
CA VAL A 261 -10.11 3.20 6.99
C VAL A 261 -9.50 2.83 8.34
N LEU A 262 -9.54 3.76 9.31
CA LEU A 262 -8.98 3.53 10.66
C LEU A 262 -9.63 2.33 11.35
N GLY A 263 -10.95 2.17 11.25
CA GLY A 263 -11.64 1.01 11.82
C GLY A 263 -11.18 -0.31 11.21
N ARG A 264 -10.89 -0.33 9.89
CA ARG A 264 -10.34 -1.50 9.20
C ARG A 264 -8.92 -1.78 9.66
N GLU A 265 -8.05 -0.77 9.70
CA GLU A 265 -6.64 -0.94 10.10
C GLU A 265 -6.47 -1.31 11.58
N LEU A 266 -7.39 -0.88 12.44
CA LEU A 266 -7.44 -1.33 13.85
C LEU A 266 -7.98 -2.76 14.00
N GLY A 267 -8.55 -3.36 12.95
CA GLY A 267 -9.20 -4.66 13.03
C GLY A 267 -10.38 -4.68 13.99
N VAL A 268 -11.20 -3.62 13.97
CA VAL A 268 -12.36 -3.46 14.86
C VAL A 268 -13.26 -4.69 14.78
N GLN A 269 -13.57 -5.27 15.95
CA GLN A 269 -14.49 -6.41 16.06
C GLN A 269 -15.93 -5.93 16.32
N ASP A 270 -16.11 -4.96 17.22
CA ASP A 270 -17.41 -4.35 17.53
C ASP A 270 -17.62 -3.05 16.73
N TRP A 271 -18.05 -3.21 15.48
CA TRP A 271 -18.33 -2.10 14.57
C TRP A 271 -19.51 -1.23 15.01
N GLN A 272 -20.43 -1.78 15.80
CA GLN A 272 -21.56 -1.00 16.31
C GLN A 272 -21.06 0.01 17.35
N ALA A 273 -20.26 -0.44 18.33
CA ALA A 273 -19.66 0.45 19.31
C ALA A 273 -18.70 1.45 18.65
N TYR A 274 -17.91 1.01 17.66
CA TYR A 274 -17.01 1.89 16.92
C TYR A 274 -17.78 2.99 16.18
N GLY A 275 -18.83 2.63 15.44
CA GLY A 275 -19.66 3.59 14.73
C GLY A 275 -20.44 4.53 15.68
N GLN A 276 -20.73 4.11 16.91
CA GLN A 276 -21.27 5.01 17.94
C GLN A 276 -20.21 6.01 18.41
N ALA A 277 -18.99 5.56 18.71
CA ALA A 277 -17.88 6.43 19.10
C ALA A 277 -17.56 7.47 18.00
N VAL A 278 -17.49 7.03 16.73
CA VAL A 278 -17.26 7.91 15.59
C VAL A 278 -18.36 8.97 15.47
N ARG A 279 -19.62 8.62 15.69
CA ARG A 279 -20.76 9.57 15.64
C ARG A 279 -20.72 10.65 16.72
N THR A 280 -19.98 10.45 17.81
CA THR A 280 -19.80 11.49 18.85
C THR A 280 -18.75 12.53 18.49
N ILE A 281 -17.92 12.25 17.47
CA ILE A 281 -16.86 13.16 17.03
C ILE A 281 -17.52 14.31 16.24
N PRO A 282 -17.27 15.58 16.61
CA PRO A 282 -17.84 16.72 15.90
C PRO A 282 -17.58 16.68 14.40
N SER A 283 -18.60 16.98 13.59
CA SER A 283 -18.47 17.05 12.13
C SER A 283 -17.50 18.14 11.67
N THR A 284 -17.19 19.13 12.51
CA THR A 284 -16.14 20.13 12.27
C THR A 284 -14.74 19.53 12.30
N LEU A 285 -14.55 18.43 13.02
CA LEU A 285 -13.37 17.59 12.90
C LEU A 285 -13.54 16.69 11.68
N ALA A 286 -14.67 15.98 11.55
CA ALA A 286 -14.88 15.00 10.47
C ALA A 286 -14.96 15.58 9.03
N GLY A 287 -15.26 16.87 8.86
CA GLY A 287 -15.67 17.49 7.59
C GLY A 287 -14.81 18.67 7.12
N ARG A 288 -13.64 18.93 7.73
CA ARG A 288 -12.71 19.96 7.23
C ARG A 288 -11.89 19.45 6.05
N GLY A 289 -12.55 19.48 4.89
CA GLY A 289 -11.93 19.32 3.58
C GLY A 289 -11.16 20.57 3.13
N VAL A 290 -10.30 20.35 2.13
CA VAL A 290 -9.37 21.30 1.50
C VAL A 290 -8.05 21.47 2.27
N PHE A 291 -7.14 20.50 2.16
CA PHE A 291 -5.74 20.53 2.64
C PHE A 291 -5.55 21.21 4.01
N LYS A 292 -5.75 20.48 5.13
CA LYS A 292 -4.85 20.51 6.31
C LYS A 292 -5.30 19.68 7.54
N ASP A 293 -6.59 19.37 7.74
CA ASP A 293 -7.01 18.89 9.09
C ASP A 293 -7.52 17.42 9.17
N PHE A 294 -7.94 16.76 8.08
CA PHE A 294 -8.46 15.37 8.15
C PHE A 294 -7.67 14.31 7.38
N GLN A 295 -7.01 14.70 6.28
CA GLN A 295 -5.85 13.94 5.78
C GLN A 295 -4.75 13.88 6.85
N TRP A 296 -4.69 14.88 7.73
CA TRP A 296 -3.89 14.85 8.95
C TRP A 296 -4.20 13.65 9.83
N LEU A 297 -5.46 13.21 9.97
CA LEU A 297 -5.74 12.07 10.84
C LEU A 297 -5.12 10.78 10.29
N LEU A 298 -5.31 10.46 9.00
CA LEU A 298 -4.68 9.26 8.43
C LEU A 298 -3.16 9.42 8.34
N TYR A 299 -2.68 10.58 7.90
CA TYR A 299 -1.24 10.89 7.87
C TYR A 299 -0.62 10.74 9.26
N ASP A 300 -1.13 11.44 10.27
CA ASP A 300 -0.63 11.34 11.64
C ASP A 300 -0.85 9.96 12.24
N THR A 301 -1.86 9.20 11.81
CA THR A 301 -2.06 7.82 12.27
C THR A 301 -0.96 6.90 11.73
N HIS A 302 -0.57 7.07 10.46
CA HIS A 302 0.40 6.20 9.79
C HIS A 302 1.85 6.66 9.95
N MET A 303 2.08 7.96 10.12
CA MET A 303 3.42 8.50 10.35
C MET A 303 3.90 8.11 11.74
N SER A 304 5.12 7.58 11.77
CA SER A 304 5.81 7.22 13.01
C SER A 304 6.42 8.47 13.65
N GLY A 305 6.33 8.55 14.98
CA GLY A 305 6.78 9.70 15.75
C GLY A 305 5.77 10.84 15.76
N THR A 306 5.51 11.39 16.94
CA THR A 306 4.96 12.74 17.00
C THR A 306 6.09 13.70 16.66
N PRO A 307 5.98 14.54 15.60
CA PRO A 307 6.93 15.60 15.35
C PRO A 307 7.23 16.31 16.67
N LEU A 308 8.51 16.49 17.01
CA LEU A 308 8.94 17.10 18.27
C LEU A 308 8.20 18.45 18.46
N GLY A 309 7.14 18.45 19.28
CA GLY A 309 6.28 19.61 19.50
C GLY A 309 4.81 19.49 19.08
N GLN A 310 4.37 18.41 18.43
CA GLN A 310 2.95 18.22 18.13
C GLN A 310 2.12 17.83 19.35
N SER A 311 0.90 18.39 19.40
CA SER A 311 -0.14 18.14 20.39
C SER A 311 -0.68 16.71 20.29
N TYR A 312 -1.25 16.22 21.38
CA TYR A 312 -2.08 15.01 21.34
C TYR A 312 -3.21 15.16 20.32
N PHE A 313 -3.75 14.04 19.87
CA PHE A 313 -5.05 14.00 19.21
C PHE A 313 -6.08 14.76 20.05
N PRO A 314 -7.01 15.49 19.41
CA PRO A 314 -8.08 16.19 20.12
C PRO A 314 -8.82 15.23 21.07
N HIS A 315 -9.20 15.71 22.26
CA HIS A 315 -9.88 14.89 23.27
C HIS A 315 -11.20 14.30 22.76
N GLU A 316 -11.82 14.92 21.77
CA GLU A 316 -13.00 14.43 21.06
C GLU A 316 -12.76 13.06 20.41
N LEU A 317 -11.50 12.71 20.10
CA LEU A 317 -11.12 11.40 19.56
C LEU A 317 -10.95 10.34 20.67
N ASN A 318 -10.97 10.69 21.95
CA ASN A 318 -10.78 9.72 23.05
C ASN A 318 -11.87 8.64 23.11
N GLY A 319 -13.00 8.82 22.41
CA GLY A 319 -13.97 7.75 22.18
C GLY A 319 -13.39 6.53 21.44
N LEU A 320 -12.31 6.72 20.67
CA LEU A 320 -11.63 5.67 19.90
C LEU A 320 -10.60 4.86 20.69
N VAL A 321 -10.20 5.33 21.88
CA VAL A 321 -9.18 4.70 22.74
C VAL A 321 -9.40 3.19 22.97
N PRO A 322 -10.62 2.70 23.27
CA PRO A 322 -10.83 1.27 23.48
C PRO A 322 -10.42 0.40 22.28
N PHE A 323 -10.65 0.89 21.05
CA PHE A 323 -10.33 0.16 19.82
C PHE A 323 -8.83 0.18 19.53
N VAL A 324 -8.14 1.27 19.86
CA VAL A 324 -6.67 1.35 19.74
C VAL A 324 -5.98 0.44 20.76
N ILE A 325 -6.48 0.38 22.00
CA ILE A 325 -6.01 -0.59 23.00
C ILE A 325 -6.27 -2.01 22.53
N GLN A 326 -7.47 -2.31 22.02
CA GLN A 326 -7.79 -3.63 21.47
C GLN A 326 -6.83 -4.04 20.35
N ALA A 327 -6.51 -3.13 19.42
CA ALA A 327 -5.52 -3.38 18.37
C ALA A 327 -4.12 -3.64 18.96
N ALA A 328 -3.69 -2.83 19.92
CA ALA A 328 -2.41 -2.99 20.61
C ALA A 328 -2.32 -4.26 21.49
N GLU A 329 -3.44 -4.89 21.85
CA GLU A 329 -3.47 -6.19 22.54
C GLU A 329 -3.61 -7.38 21.57
N SER A 330 -3.78 -7.11 20.27
CA SER A 330 -4.06 -8.13 19.27
C SER A 330 -2.91 -9.13 19.14
N PRO A 331 -3.19 -10.44 19.00
CA PRO A 331 -2.16 -11.43 18.66
C PRO A 331 -1.70 -11.30 17.19
N ASN A 332 -2.40 -10.54 16.35
CA ASN A 332 -1.97 -10.25 14.98
C ASN A 332 -0.86 -9.19 15.02
N PRO A 333 0.38 -9.50 14.60
CA PRO A 333 1.51 -8.56 14.70
C PRO A 333 1.29 -7.22 13.99
N LYS A 334 0.56 -7.21 12.87
CA LYS A 334 0.27 -5.98 12.12
C LYS A 334 -0.65 -5.06 12.92
N LEU A 335 -1.74 -5.62 13.46
CA LEU A 335 -2.70 -4.86 14.28
C LEU A 335 -2.06 -4.40 15.60
N HIS A 336 -1.24 -5.26 16.22
CA HIS A 336 -0.48 -4.93 17.42
C HIS A 336 0.42 -3.72 17.20
N SER A 337 1.27 -3.79 16.17
CA SER A 337 2.20 -2.72 15.81
C SER A 337 1.45 -1.41 15.50
N PHE A 338 0.39 -1.48 14.70
CA PHE A 338 -0.42 -0.32 14.34
C PHE A 338 -1.14 0.31 15.54
N GLY A 339 -1.71 -0.51 16.42
CA GLY A 339 -2.34 -0.03 17.65
C GLY A 339 -1.33 0.63 18.59
N LEU A 340 -0.17 -0.01 18.80
CA LEU A 340 0.87 0.50 19.68
C LEU A 340 1.50 1.81 19.16
N SER A 341 1.73 1.92 17.85
CA SER A 341 2.26 3.16 17.24
C SER A 341 1.32 4.35 17.37
N ASN A 342 0.01 4.10 17.55
CA ASN A 342 -1.02 5.12 17.66
C ASN A 342 -1.43 5.44 19.09
N ILE A 343 -1.20 4.54 20.05
CA ILE A 343 -1.78 4.66 21.38
C ILE A 343 -1.36 5.94 22.10
N CYS A 344 -0.13 6.41 21.88
CA CYS A 344 0.44 7.55 22.58
C CYS A 344 0.09 8.91 21.97
N LYS A 345 -0.69 8.88 20.89
CA LYS A 345 -1.27 10.07 20.27
C LYS A 345 -2.47 10.55 21.09
N PHE A 346 -3.08 9.70 21.93
CA PHE A 346 -4.21 10.05 22.79
C PHE A 346 -3.74 10.54 24.17
N ASP A 347 -4.27 11.69 24.61
CA ASP A 347 -4.18 12.09 26.03
C ASP A 347 -5.39 11.57 26.80
N ASP A 348 -5.29 10.32 27.26
CA ASP A 348 -6.34 9.62 27.98
C ASP A 348 -5.77 8.82 29.16
N ALA A 349 -6.46 8.86 30.31
CA ALA A 349 -6.02 8.14 31.51
C ALA A 349 -5.98 6.61 31.32
N ARG A 350 -6.88 6.05 30.50
CA ARG A 350 -6.93 4.62 30.18
C ARG A 350 -5.70 4.20 29.39
N VAL A 351 -5.30 5.00 28.41
CA VAL A 351 -4.05 4.81 27.64
C VAL A 351 -2.85 4.82 28.57
N ARG A 352 -2.74 5.81 29.47
CA ARG A 352 -1.64 5.91 30.43
C ARG A 352 -1.56 4.68 31.34
N ALA A 353 -2.71 4.19 31.82
CA ALA A 353 -2.78 2.98 32.63
C ALA A 353 -2.37 1.72 31.85
N PHE A 354 -2.85 1.60 30.61
CA PHE A 354 -2.49 0.51 29.71
C PHE A 354 -0.99 0.47 29.43
N VAL A 355 -0.39 1.58 28.99
CA VAL A 355 1.05 1.64 28.66
C VAL A 355 1.93 1.36 29.88
N LYS A 356 1.55 1.81 31.08
CA LYS A 356 2.27 1.44 32.33
C LYS A 356 2.20 -0.05 32.62
N THR A 357 1.06 -0.68 32.34
CA THR A 357 0.88 -2.13 32.50
C THR A 357 1.69 -2.89 31.46
N LEU A 358 1.74 -2.40 30.23
CA LEU A 358 2.54 -2.99 29.16
C LEU A 358 4.04 -2.88 29.49
N ALA A 359 4.50 -1.72 29.96
CA ALA A 359 5.89 -1.49 30.36
C ALA A 359 6.41 -2.46 31.43
N SER A 360 5.55 -2.95 32.34
CA SER A 360 5.95 -3.90 33.37
C SER A 360 5.99 -5.36 32.88
N LYS A 361 5.37 -5.64 31.73
CA LYS A 361 5.28 -6.98 31.12
C LYS A 361 6.20 -7.15 29.92
N THR A 362 6.53 -6.07 29.22
CA THR A 362 7.36 -6.10 28.02
C THR A 362 8.82 -6.39 28.36
N SER A 363 9.40 -7.39 27.69
CA SER A 363 10.82 -7.75 27.84
C SER A 363 11.73 -6.58 27.50
N VAL A 364 12.90 -6.55 28.14
CA VAL A 364 13.96 -5.56 27.90
C VAL A 364 14.38 -5.51 26.43
N ASP A 365 14.32 -6.65 25.76
CA ASP A 365 14.77 -6.83 24.37
C ASP A 365 13.62 -6.72 23.34
N SER A 366 12.39 -6.39 23.75
CA SER A 366 11.28 -6.20 22.80
C SER A 366 11.40 -4.88 22.05
N ALA A 367 11.05 -4.89 20.75
CA ALA A 367 10.95 -3.69 19.94
C ALA A 367 9.91 -2.69 20.49
N ASP A 368 8.83 -3.20 21.07
CA ASP A 368 7.75 -2.40 21.68
C ASP A 368 8.25 -1.47 22.78
N ARG A 369 9.37 -1.84 23.41
CA ARG A 369 9.93 -1.09 24.54
C ARG A 369 10.27 0.35 24.16
N TYR A 370 10.73 0.58 22.93
CA TYR A 370 11.05 1.92 22.45
C TYR A 370 9.80 2.80 22.42
N VAL A 371 8.73 2.31 21.78
CA VAL A 371 7.45 3.03 21.73
C VAL A 371 6.93 3.29 23.14
N ILE A 372 6.88 2.25 23.99
CA ILE A 372 6.41 2.38 25.38
C ILE A 372 7.22 3.42 26.17
N ALA A 373 8.54 3.41 26.06
CA ALA A 373 9.42 4.34 26.76
C ALA A 373 9.18 5.78 26.32
N ASP A 374 9.09 6.03 25.00
CA ASP A 374 8.83 7.35 24.43
C ASP A 374 7.50 7.93 24.92
N CYS A 375 6.47 7.08 25.02
CA CYS A 375 5.16 7.49 25.53
C CYS A 375 5.21 7.92 26.99
N LEU A 376 5.87 7.12 27.83
CA LEU A 376 6.02 7.40 29.26
C LEU A 376 6.86 8.66 29.48
N GLU A 377 7.94 8.83 28.73
CA GLU A 377 8.77 10.03 28.79
C GLU A 377 7.98 11.29 28.38
N ARG A 378 7.19 11.21 27.30
CA ARG A 378 6.33 12.31 26.84
C ARG A 378 5.38 12.78 27.93
N TRP A 379 4.76 11.86 28.66
CA TRP A 379 3.85 12.20 29.77
C TRP A 379 4.54 12.68 31.04
N ALA A 380 5.81 12.35 31.24
CA ALA A 380 6.60 12.81 32.38
C ALA A 380 7.11 14.25 32.21
N ARG A 381 7.27 14.73 30.96
CA ARG A 381 7.65 16.11 30.67
C ARG A 381 6.51 17.06 31.07
N PRO A 382 6.75 18.07 31.92
CA PRO A 382 5.73 19.07 32.24
C PRO A 382 5.29 19.76 30.96
N THR A 383 3.98 19.85 30.72
CA THR A 383 3.43 20.59 29.58
C THR A 383 3.83 22.05 29.75
N ARG A 384 4.91 22.48 29.08
CA ARG A 384 5.27 23.89 29.01
C ARG A 384 4.21 24.55 28.14
N PHE A 385 3.16 25.08 28.78
CA PHE A 385 2.23 25.98 28.11
C PHE A 385 3.04 27.17 27.60
N VAL A 386 3.32 27.16 26.30
CA VAL A 386 3.73 28.37 25.58
C VAL A 386 2.47 29.23 25.56
N ARG A 387 2.45 30.24 26.42
CA ARG A 387 1.36 31.23 26.48
C ARG A 387 1.37 32.13 25.27
#